data_AF-A0A7H8SE85-F1
#
_entry.id   AF-A0A7H8SE85-F1
#
_cell.length_a   1.000
_cell.length_b   1.000
_cell.length_c   1.000
_cell.angle_alpha   90.00
_cell.angle_beta   90.00
_cell.angle_gamma   90.00
#
_symmetry.space_group_name_H-M   'P 1'
#
loop_
_entity.id
_entity.type
_entity.pdbx_description
1 polymer ?
#
loop_
_entity_poly.entity_id
_entity_poly.type
_entity_poly.pdbx_seq_one_letter_code
_entity_poly.pdbx_strand_id
1 'polypeptide(L)'
;MMKNVFVLWQDSADTRMWYPVAKLTQKSDLEYVFKYTKGSDHKNFTYFPSMENKLEEYKSDKLFAFFKNRLIPESRPEHDSMFEWSGLSANSKDYLELLAISGGEKKTDHFRIVNVPQKVNDFYRVKFFISSINYLTSSEKQSLKQVNIGDELNYQFDNVNTIDADATILLKDEQIKVGYLPHYLCKDLKNLLNFIDRDKVKFTVLKVNSDAPVQFRVLCEMNAVWPDSFQPFSDDDFRIL
;
A
#
# COMPACT_ATOMS: atom_id res chain seq x y z
N MET A 1 -0.50 4.34 19.06
CA MET A 1 0.28 3.27 18.39
C MET A 1 1.12 3.93 17.31
N MET A 2 2.39 3.54 17.17
CA MET A 2 3.27 4.10 16.14
C MET A 2 2.83 3.61 14.77
N LYS A 3 2.67 4.52 13.80
CA LYS A 3 2.32 4.19 12.40
C LYS A 3 3.43 4.58 11.47
N ASN A 4 3.65 3.78 10.44
CA ASN A 4 4.71 3.98 9.48
C ASN A 4 4.15 3.83 8.07
N VAL A 5 4.55 4.72 7.18
CA VAL A 5 4.33 4.59 5.74
C VAL A 5 5.62 4.89 5.01
N PHE A 6 5.81 4.26 3.86
CA PHE A 6 6.82 4.70 2.90
C PHE A 6 6.19 5.54 1.80
N VAL A 7 6.99 6.42 1.22
CA VAL A 7 6.66 7.16 0.01
C VAL A 7 7.44 6.51 -1.12
N LEU A 8 6.72 5.86 -2.02
CA LEU A 8 7.27 5.41 -3.30
C LEU A 8 7.16 6.53 -4.33
N TRP A 9 8.21 6.70 -5.12
CA TRP A 9 8.28 7.60 -6.27
C TRP A 9 8.58 6.79 -7.52
N GLN A 10 7.82 7.02 -8.59
CA GLN A 10 8.07 6.36 -9.87
C GLN A 10 8.99 7.23 -10.75
N ASP A 11 10.07 6.62 -11.25
CA ASP A 11 10.94 7.27 -12.22
C ASP A 11 10.30 7.28 -13.62
N SER A 12 9.46 8.28 -13.87
CA SER A 12 8.75 8.40 -15.14
C SER A 12 9.67 8.75 -16.33
N ALA A 13 10.91 9.17 -16.06
CA ALA A 13 11.85 9.65 -17.05
C ALA A 13 12.74 8.55 -17.67
N ASP A 14 13.02 7.47 -16.94
CA ASP A 14 13.94 6.41 -17.39
C ASP A 14 13.34 5.02 -17.11
N THR A 15 13.41 4.53 -15.89
CA THR A 15 13.16 3.10 -15.61
C THR A 15 11.69 2.70 -15.52
N ARG A 16 10.80 3.67 -15.26
CA ARG A 16 9.39 3.43 -14.86
C ARG A 16 9.23 2.61 -13.57
N MET A 17 10.32 2.37 -12.84
CA MET A 17 10.33 1.64 -11.58
C MET A 17 9.95 2.56 -10.41
N TRP A 18 9.48 1.93 -9.33
CA TRP A 18 9.13 2.59 -8.09
C TRP A 18 10.29 2.48 -7.09
N TYR A 19 10.69 3.62 -6.53
CA TYR A 19 11.74 3.70 -5.52
C TYR A 19 11.15 4.22 -4.21
N PRO A 20 11.43 3.57 -3.07
CA PRO A 20 11.15 4.16 -1.76
C PRO A 20 12.11 5.32 -1.55
N VAL A 21 11.57 6.54 -1.50
CA VAL A 21 12.38 7.76 -1.36
C VAL A 21 12.27 8.39 0.02
N ALA A 22 11.26 8.01 0.80
CA ALA A 22 11.10 8.50 2.16
C ALA A 22 10.24 7.59 3.02
N LYS A 23 10.35 7.79 4.34
CA LYS A 23 9.51 7.20 5.37
C LYS A 23 8.89 8.30 6.23
N LEU A 24 7.59 8.18 6.49
CA LEU A 24 6.89 8.98 7.48
C LEU A 24 6.49 8.08 8.65
N THR A 25 6.81 8.52 9.86
CA THR A 25 6.44 7.85 11.11
C THR A 25 5.59 8.78 11.95
N GLN A 26 4.39 8.36 12.33
CA GLN A 26 3.58 9.03 13.34
C GLN A 26 3.80 8.31 14.67
N LYS A 27 4.49 8.97 15.60
CA LYS A 27 4.78 8.42 16.93
C LYS A 27 3.61 8.65 17.91
N SER A 28 2.96 9.80 17.78
CA SER A 28 1.73 10.17 18.49
C SER A 28 0.86 11.06 17.59
N ASP A 29 -0.32 11.45 18.06
CA ASP A 29 -1.25 12.29 17.28
C ASP A 29 -0.65 13.65 16.86
N LEU A 30 0.35 14.14 17.62
CA LEU A 30 1.03 15.42 17.40
C LEU A 30 2.54 15.24 17.17
N GLU A 31 3.00 14.07 16.73
CA GLU A 31 4.42 13.86 16.45
C GLU A 31 4.62 13.05 15.17
N TYR A 32 4.95 13.76 14.11
CA TYR A 32 5.34 13.21 12.81
C TYR A 32 6.84 13.37 12.59
N VAL A 33 7.48 12.29 12.14
CA VAL A 33 8.90 12.25 11.79
C VAL A 33 9.05 11.78 10.36
N PHE A 34 9.67 12.60 9.53
CA PHE A 34 9.95 12.32 8.13
C PHE A 34 11.47 12.15 7.93
N LYS A 35 11.84 11.12 7.19
CA LYS A 35 13.23 10.87 6.79
C LYS A 35 13.28 10.37 5.35
N TYR A 36 14.36 10.70 4.66
CA TYR A 36 14.68 10.07 3.39
C TYR A 36 15.20 8.65 3.60
N THR A 37 15.04 7.85 2.55
CA THR A 37 15.61 6.51 2.44
C THR A 37 16.70 6.50 1.38
N LYS A 38 17.49 5.43 1.31
CA LYS A 38 18.54 5.26 0.31
C LYS A 38 18.02 5.34 -1.13
N GLY A 39 16.80 4.89 -1.39
CA GLY A 39 16.19 5.03 -2.72
C GLY A 39 16.01 6.50 -3.16
N SER A 40 16.12 7.47 -2.24
CA SER A 40 16.18 8.89 -2.61
C SER A 40 17.49 9.30 -3.29
N ASP A 41 18.56 8.51 -3.25
CA ASP A 41 19.80 8.78 -3.97
C ASP A 41 19.69 8.51 -5.48
N HIS A 42 18.53 8.05 -5.94
CA HIS A 42 18.26 7.88 -7.36
C HIS A 42 18.51 9.19 -8.14
N LYS A 43 19.30 9.12 -9.23
CA LYS A 43 19.77 10.28 -10.02
C LYS A 43 18.69 11.25 -10.47
N ASN A 44 17.47 10.75 -10.71
CA ASN A 44 16.33 11.52 -11.22
C ASN A 44 15.42 12.06 -10.09
N PHE A 45 15.69 11.71 -8.83
CA PHE A 45 14.94 12.18 -7.67
C PHE A 45 15.70 13.30 -6.97
N THR A 46 15.02 14.44 -6.75
CA THR A 46 15.60 15.60 -6.06
C THR A 46 15.31 15.54 -4.57
N TYR A 47 14.28 16.20 -4.10
CA TYR A 47 13.88 16.28 -2.69
C TYR A 47 12.42 16.75 -2.61
N PHE A 48 11.82 16.59 -1.44
CA PHE A 48 10.53 17.18 -1.13
C PHE A 48 10.67 18.67 -0.81
N PRO A 49 9.66 19.50 -1.16
CA PRO A 49 9.68 20.92 -0.83
C PRO A 49 9.92 21.17 0.66
N SER A 50 10.78 22.15 0.97
CA SER A 50 11.17 22.50 2.35
C SER A 50 11.91 21.40 3.12
N MET A 51 12.41 20.37 2.42
CA MET A 51 13.15 19.26 3.00
C MET A 51 14.37 18.92 2.14
N GLU A 52 15.19 19.92 1.80
CA GLU A 52 16.25 19.80 0.77
C GLU A 52 17.44 18.94 1.22
N ASN A 53 17.71 18.87 2.52
CA ASN A 53 18.77 18.05 3.07
C ASN A 53 18.28 16.61 3.30
N LYS A 54 18.76 15.66 2.49
CA LYS A 54 18.35 14.25 2.58
C LYS A 54 18.81 13.55 3.86
N LEU A 55 19.87 14.03 4.51
CA LEU A 55 20.42 13.43 5.74
C LEU A 55 19.74 13.94 7.01
N GLU A 56 18.80 14.87 6.89
CA GLU A 56 18.12 15.48 8.04
C GLU A 56 16.85 14.70 8.45
N GLU A 57 16.58 14.68 9.76
CA GLU A 57 15.32 14.21 10.33
C GLU A 57 14.36 15.40 10.49
N TYR A 58 13.27 15.40 9.72
CA TYR A 58 12.26 16.46 9.79
C TYR A 58 11.15 16.08 10.76
N LYS A 59 10.74 17.04 11.60
CA LYS A 59 9.68 16.84 12.60
C LYS A 59 8.55 17.84 12.41
N SER A 60 7.34 17.41 12.71
CA SER A 60 6.18 18.30 12.73
C SER A 60 5.13 17.81 13.73
N ASP A 61 4.42 18.77 14.33
CA ASP A 61 3.23 18.52 15.15
C ASP A 61 1.98 18.26 14.31
N LYS A 62 2.08 18.43 12.99
CA LYS A 62 1.02 18.27 12.00
C LYS A 62 1.50 17.42 10.85
N LEU A 63 0.55 16.83 10.13
CA LEU A 63 0.87 16.10 8.91
C LEU A 63 1.51 17.07 7.88
N PHE A 64 2.70 16.70 7.37
CA PHE A 64 3.43 17.53 6.40
C PHE A 64 2.58 17.86 5.17
N ALA A 65 2.79 19.05 4.59
CA ALA A 65 2.01 19.56 3.46
C ALA A 65 1.96 18.58 2.28
N PHE A 66 3.06 17.88 2.00
CA PHE A 66 3.12 16.83 0.98
C PHE A 66 2.02 15.77 1.16
N PHE A 67 1.86 15.25 2.37
CA PHE A 67 0.85 14.21 2.68
C PHE A 67 -0.55 14.82 2.78
N LYS A 68 -0.68 15.99 3.41
CA LYS A 68 -1.97 16.70 3.51
C LYS A 68 -2.58 16.98 2.13
N ASN A 69 -1.76 17.36 1.15
CA ASN A 69 -2.20 17.66 -0.22
C ASN A 69 -2.63 16.43 -1.04
N ARG A 70 -2.58 15.23 -0.46
CA ARG A 70 -3.05 13.95 -1.03
C ARG A 70 -4.38 13.50 -0.44
N LEU A 71 -4.83 14.16 0.62
CA LEU A 71 -6.14 13.92 1.21
C LEU A 71 -7.21 14.68 0.44
N ILE A 72 -8.40 14.11 0.38
CA ILE A 72 -9.59 14.85 -0.02
C ILE A 72 -9.86 15.90 1.09
N PRO A 73 -10.17 17.17 0.77
CA PRO A 73 -10.54 18.15 1.79
C PRO A 73 -11.82 17.75 2.55
N GLU A 74 -11.88 18.02 3.86
CA GLU A 74 -13.06 17.75 4.72
C GLU A 74 -14.35 18.41 4.22
N SER A 75 -14.25 19.50 3.45
CA SER A 75 -15.41 20.20 2.89
C SER A 75 -16.09 19.44 1.74
N ARG A 76 -15.48 18.36 1.24
CA ARG A 76 -15.98 17.59 0.09
C ARG A 76 -16.76 16.37 0.57
N PRO A 77 -17.93 16.06 -0.01
CA PRO A 77 -18.71 14.86 0.35
C PRO A 77 -17.92 13.55 0.20
N GLU A 78 -16.93 13.51 -0.69
CA GLU A 78 -16.12 12.32 -0.93
C GLU A 78 -15.08 12.06 0.18
N HIS A 79 -14.87 13.01 1.11
CA HIS A 79 -13.95 12.84 2.24
C HIS A 79 -14.34 11.64 3.09
N ASP A 80 -15.57 11.65 3.61
CA ASP A 80 -16.07 10.58 4.48
C ASP A 80 -16.20 9.26 3.72
N SER A 81 -16.61 9.34 2.45
CA SER A 81 -16.64 8.18 1.54
C SER A 81 -15.27 7.49 1.46
N MET A 82 -14.16 8.24 1.43
CA MET A 82 -12.82 7.65 1.36
C MET A 82 -12.44 6.90 2.64
N PHE A 83 -12.80 7.42 3.81
CA PHE A 83 -12.62 6.71 5.08
C PHE A 83 -13.41 5.40 5.08
N GLU A 84 -14.69 5.49 4.71
CA GLU A 84 -15.57 4.33 4.68
C GLU A 84 -15.08 3.28 3.69
N TRP A 85 -14.71 3.65 2.46
CA TRP A 85 -14.16 2.71 1.48
C TRP A 85 -12.89 2.02 1.96
N SER A 86 -12.07 2.72 2.75
CA SER A 86 -10.83 2.22 3.35
C SER A 86 -11.07 1.40 4.63
N GLY A 87 -12.33 1.15 5.01
CA GLY A 87 -12.68 0.40 6.21
C GLY A 87 -12.32 1.14 7.50
N LEU A 88 -12.31 2.47 7.46
CA LEU A 88 -12.06 3.36 8.59
C LEU A 88 -13.33 4.13 8.95
N SER A 89 -13.46 4.52 10.20
CA SER A 89 -14.52 5.46 10.62
C SER A 89 -14.16 6.87 10.18
N ALA A 90 -15.08 7.59 9.54
CA ALA A 90 -14.92 9.00 9.21
C ALA A 90 -14.63 9.89 10.45
N ASN A 91 -15.12 9.49 11.64
CA ASN A 91 -14.88 10.22 12.89
C ASN A 91 -13.46 10.03 13.45
N SER A 92 -12.71 9.03 12.98
CA SER A 92 -11.35 8.76 13.47
C SER A 92 -10.37 9.89 13.13
N LYS A 93 -10.60 10.59 12.01
CA LYS A 93 -9.67 11.55 11.41
C LYS A 93 -8.24 11.01 11.29
N ASP A 94 -8.12 9.70 11.10
CA ASP A 94 -6.85 8.99 11.01
C ASP A 94 -6.23 9.11 9.61
N TYR A 95 -5.76 10.32 9.30
CA TYR A 95 -5.33 10.67 7.95
C TYR A 95 -4.12 9.87 7.47
N LEU A 96 -3.22 9.47 8.37
CA LEU A 96 -2.08 8.67 7.98
C LEU A 96 -2.49 7.24 7.60
N GLU A 97 -3.39 6.63 8.38
CA GLU A 97 -3.94 5.32 8.05
C GLU A 97 -4.75 5.38 6.75
N LEU A 98 -5.53 6.44 6.55
CA LEU A 98 -6.25 6.66 5.30
C LEU A 98 -5.29 6.69 4.09
N LEU A 99 -4.19 7.44 4.19
CA LEU A 99 -3.18 7.49 3.13
C LEU A 99 -2.49 6.14 2.93
N ALA A 100 -2.20 5.42 4.01
CA ALA A 100 -1.58 4.10 3.96
C ALA A 100 -2.43 3.09 3.17
N ILE A 101 -3.75 3.08 3.41
CA ILE A 101 -4.69 2.15 2.74
C ILE A 101 -5.03 2.62 1.33
N SER A 102 -5.34 3.90 1.14
CA SER A 102 -5.79 4.45 -0.16
C SER A 102 -4.66 4.71 -1.15
N GLY A 103 -3.41 4.75 -0.69
CA GLY A 103 -2.23 5.02 -1.52
C GLY A 103 -1.97 6.50 -1.79
N GLY A 104 -2.90 7.41 -1.50
CA GLY A 104 -2.72 8.86 -1.65
C GLY A 104 -2.32 9.32 -3.05
N GLU A 105 -2.69 8.56 -4.09
CA GLU A 105 -2.27 8.81 -5.47
C GLU A 105 -2.89 10.09 -6.04
N LYS A 106 -2.10 10.82 -6.82
CA LYS A 106 -2.57 11.99 -7.58
C LYS A 106 -2.24 11.81 -9.05
N LYS A 107 -3.17 12.21 -9.92
CA LYS A 107 -2.93 12.21 -11.38
C LYS A 107 -1.82 13.16 -11.82
N THR A 108 -1.46 14.14 -10.98
CA THR A 108 -0.52 15.21 -11.29
C THR A 108 0.92 14.88 -10.90
N ASP A 109 1.15 13.77 -10.20
CA ASP A 109 2.48 13.35 -9.79
C ASP A 109 2.63 11.83 -9.82
N HIS A 110 3.83 11.36 -9.49
CA HIS A 110 4.24 9.97 -9.60
C HIS A 110 4.60 9.39 -8.22
N PHE A 111 3.81 9.72 -7.20
CA PHE A 111 4.02 9.23 -5.84
C PHE A 111 2.89 8.32 -5.37
N ARG A 112 3.25 7.34 -4.54
CA ARG A 112 2.32 6.48 -3.82
C ARG A 112 2.75 6.35 -2.37
N ILE A 113 1.79 6.45 -1.46
CA ILE A 113 1.98 6.13 -0.06
C ILE A 113 1.74 4.63 0.10
N VAL A 114 2.65 3.91 0.75
CA VAL A 114 2.48 2.47 0.96
C VAL A 114 2.45 2.14 2.44
N ASN A 115 1.50 1.30 2.80
CA ASN A 115 1.30 0.84 4.16
C ASN A 115 2.45 -0.10 4.56
N VAL A 116 2.99 0.10 5.75
CA VAL A 116 3.96 -0.84 6.33
C VAL A 116 3.19 -1.92 7.09
N PRO A 117 3.39 -3.21 6.77
CA PRO A 117 2.78 -4.30 7.52
C PRO A 117 3.06 -4.19 9.03
N GLN A 118 2.07 -4.54 9.84
CA GLN A 118 2.17 -4.46 11.30
C GLN A 118 2.13 -5.86 11.93
N LYS A 119 2.98 -6.07 12.94
CA LYS A 119 2.97 -7.30 13.73
C LYS A 119 1.90 -7.17 14.80
N VAL A 120 0.84 -7.96 14.69
CA VAL A 120 -0.28 -8.00 15.64
C VAL A 120 -0.46 -9.43 16.10
N ASN A 121 -0.20 -9.71 17.38
CA ASN A 121 -0.28 -11.06 17.98
C ASN A 121 0.51 -12.11 17.17
N ASP A 122 1.74 -11.78 16.77
CA ASP A 122 2.61 -12.61 15.92
C ASP A 122 2.15 -12.82 14.48
N PHE A 123 1.16 -12.04 14.01
CA PHE A 123 0.73 -12.04 12.62
C PHE A 123 1.17 -10.78 11.88
N TYR A 124 1.67 -10.99 10.65
CA TYR A 124 1.83 -10.02 9.59
C TYR A 124 0.46 -9.61 9.10
N ARG A 125 0.12 -8.34 9.30
CA ARG A 125 -1.16 -7.78 8.85
C ARG A 125 -0.94 -6.52 8.04
N VAL A 126 -1.54 -6.48 6.86
CA VAL A 126 -1.57 -5.29 6.01
C VAL A 126 -2.87 -5.23 5.23
N LYS A 127 -3.51 -4.06 5.26
CA LYS A 127 -4.69 -3.77 4.44
C LYS A 127 -4.27 -3.12 3.12
N PHE A 128 -4.94 -3.50 2.05
CA PHE A 128 -4.65 -2.97 0.72
C PHE A 128 -5.86 -3.10 -0.21
N PHE A 129 -5.95 -2.22 -1.21
CA PHE A 129 -6.88 -2.40 -2.32
C PHE A 129 -6.29 -3.30 -3.40
N ILE A 130 -7.14 -4.16 -3.98
CA ILE A 130 -6.77 -4.99 -5.12
C ILE A 130 -6.30 -4.10 -6.29
N SER A 131 -5.13 -4.42 -6.83
CA SER A 131 -4.53 -3.67 -7.94
C SER A 131 -5.04 -4.16 -9.29
N SER A 132 -4.94 -3.28 -10.29
CA SER A 132 -5.16 -3.59 -11.71
C SER A 132 -6.57 -4.04 -12.10
N ILE A 133 -7.59 -3.74 -11.29
CA ILE A 133 -9.01 -4.05 -11.61
C ILE A 133 -9.44 -3.43 -12.97
N ASN A 134 -8.92 -2.24 -13.32
CA ASN A 134 -9.20 -1.60 -14.61
C ASN A 134 -8.77 -2.44 -15.82
N TYR A 135 -7.73 -3.26 -15.66
CA TYR A 135 -7.15 -4.08 -16.73
C TYR A 135 -7.76 -5.48 -16.83
N LEU A 136 -8.69 -5.82 -15.94
CA LEU A 136 -9.46 -7.05 -16.07
C LEU A 136 -10.32 -7.00 -17.33
N THR A 137 -10.44 -8.15 -18.00
CA THR A 137 -11.35 -8.38 -19.12
C THR A 137 -12.81 -8.18 -18.68
N SER A 138 -13.71 -7.99 -19.64
CA SER A 138 -15.14 -7.83 -19.34
C SER A 138 -15.72 -9.01 -18.55
N SER A 139 -15.28 -10.24 -18.86
CA SER A 139 -15.71 -11.46 -18.16
C SER A 139 -15.21 -11.49 -16.71
N GLU A 140 -13.95 -11.13 -16.48
CA GLU A 140 -13.36 -11.05 -15.13
C GLU A 140 -14.05 -9.94 -14.30
N LYS A 141 -14.32 -8.78 -14.90
CA LYS A 141 -15.09 -7.70 -14.24
C LYS A 141 -16.51 -8.11 -13.88
N GLN A 142 -17.16 -8.93 -14.71
CA GLN A 142 -18.48 -9.46 -14.38
C GLN A 142 -18.39 -10.47 -13.23
N SER A 143 -17.36 -11.30 -13.22
CA SER A 143 -17.10 -12.28 -12.17
C SER A 143 -16.73 -11.63 -10.83
N LEU A 144 -16.15 -10.42 -10.83
CA LEU A 144 -15.95 -9.63 -9.60
C LEU A 144 -17.23 -9.36 -8.82
N LYS A 145 -18.40 -9.37 -9.45
CA LYS A 145 -19.69 -9.24 -8.75
C LYS A 145 -19.98 -10.41 -7.81
N GLN A 146 -19.25 -11.51 -7.93
CA GLN A 146 -19.37 -12.70 -7.08
C GLN A 146 -18.46 -12.62 -5.84
N VAL A 147 -17.62 -11.59 -5.74
CA VAL A 147 -16.77 -11.34 -4.58
C VAL A 147 -17.59 -10.68 -3.49
N ASN A 148 -17.59 -11.27 -2.30
CA ASN A 148 -18.33 -10.82 -1.13
C ASN A 148 -17.38 -10.48 0.02
N ILE A 149 -17.88 -9.70 0.97
CA ILE A 149 -17.20 -9.45 2.23
C ILE A 149 -17.03 -10.78 2.97
N GLY A 150 -15.82 -11.05 3.48
CA GLY A 150 -15.48 -12.27 4.20
C GLY A 150 -14.91 -13.38 3.32
N ASP A 151 -14.94 -13.24 1.98
CA ASP A 151 -14.32 -14.22 1.10
C ASP A 151 -12.81 -14.35 1.36
N GLU A 152 -12.32 -15.58 1.41
CA GLU A 152 -10.89 -15.88 1.41
C GLU A 152 -10.42 -16.00 -0.06
N LEU A 153 -9.32 -15.32 -0.39
CA LEU A 153 -8.73 -15.34 -1.72
C LEU A 153 -7.49 -16.22 -1.73
N ASN A 154 -7.43 -17.08 -2.75
CA ASN A 154 -6.22 -17.79 -3.12
C ASN A 154 -5.26 -16.86 -3.86
N TYR A 155 -4.00 -17.27 -3.96
CA TYR A 155 -2.97 -16.52 -4.68
C TYR A 155 -2.10 -17.41 -5.57
N GLN A 156 -1.71 -16.87 -6.71
CA GLN A 156 -0.85 -17.53 -7.69
C GLN A 156 0.23 -16.56 -8.17
N PHE A 157 1.49 -17.03 -8.23
CA PHE A 157 2.58 -16.28 -8.85
C PHE A 157 2.43 -16.26 -10.37
N ASP A 158 2.46 -15.07 -10.95
CA ASP A 158 2.34 -14.82 -12.38
C ASP A 158 3.72 -14.92 -13.04
N ASN A 159 4.25 -16.14 -13.13
CA ASN A 159 5.62 -16.40 -13.63
C ASN A 159 5.81 -16.06 -15.12
N VAL A 160 4.74 -15.75 -15.84
CA VAL A 160 4.78 -15.32 -17.25
C VAL A 160 4.67 -13.80 -17.42
N ASN A 161 4.55 -13.06 -16.30
CA ASN A 161 4.51 -11.62 -16.31
C ASN A 161 5.88 -11.04 -16.71
N THR A 162 5.94 -10.39 -17.86
CA THR A 162 7.18 -9.83 -18.40
C THR A 162 7.56 -8.48 -17.79
N ILE A 163 6.66 -7.88 -17.00
CA ILE A 163 6.84 -6.55 -16.39
C ILE A 163 7.31 -6.69 -14.95
N ASP A 164 6.69 -7.60 -14.18
CA ASP A 164 6.97 -7.80 -12.77
C ASP A 164 7.10 -9.30 -12.47
N ALA A 165 8.34 -9.76 -12.28
CA ALA A 165 8.64 -11.15 -11.96
C ALA A 165 8.05 -11.60 -10.60
N ASP A 166 7.67 -10.65 -9.74
CA ASP A 166 7.06 -10.92 -8.44
C ASP A 166 5.54 -10.85 -8.45
N ALA A 167 4.92 -10.51 -9.59
CA ALA A 167 3.50 -10.33 -9.72
C ALA A 167 2.71 -11.52 -9.14
N THR A 168 1.75 -11.20 -8.27
CA THR A 168 0.90 -12.19 -7.61
C THR A 168 -0.55 -11.91 -7.94
N ILE A 169 -1.22 -12.87 -8.57
CA ILE A 169 -2.64 -12.85 -8.88
C ILE A 169 -3.43 -13.30 -7.65
N LEU A 170 -4.53 -12.62 -7.36
CA LEU A 170 -5.50 -13.00 -6.33
C LEU A 170 -6.76 -13.57 -6.98
N LEU A 171 -7.20 -14.72 -6.47
CA LEU A 171 -8.23 -15.58 -7.06
C LEU A 171 -9.30 -15.92 -6.02
N LYS A 172 -10.58 -15.79 -6.37
CA LYS A 172 -11.68 -16.40 -5.60
C LYS A 172 -11.95 -17.80 -6.15
N ASP A 173 -12.09 -18.78 -5.26
CA ASP A 173 -12.36 -20.19 -5.59
C ASP A 173 -11.38 -20.76 -6.65
N GLU A 174 -10.12 -20.30 -6.64
CA GLU A 174 -9.03 -20.67 -7.56
C GLU A 174 -9.26 -20.35 -9.05
N GLN A 175 -10.44 -19.86 -9.43
CA GLN A 175 -10.83 -19.68 -10.82
C GLN A 175 -11.10 -18.22 -11.17
N ILE A 176 -11.69 -17.46 -10.25
CA ILE A 176 -12.15 -16.11 -10.51
C ILE A 176 -11.02 -15.13 -10.19
N LYS A 177 -10.41 -14.56 -11.23
CA LYS A 177 -9.42 -13.49 -11.05
C LYS A 177 -10.06 -12.25 -10.45
N VAL A 178 -9.64 -11.93 -9.23
CA VAL A 178 -10.06 -10.71 -8.53
C VAL A 178 -9.16 -9.53 -8.91
N GLY A 179 -7.88 -9.80 -9.13
CA GLY A 179 -6.90 -8.82 -9.58
C GLY A 179 -5.51 -9.20 -9.13
N TYR A 180 -4.69 -8.21 -8.82
CA TYR A 180 -3.31 -8.42 -8.36
C TYR A 180 -3.12 -7.92 -6.94
N LEU A 181 -2.23 -8.59 -6.21
CA LEU A 181 -1.60 -8.02 -5.03
C LEU A 181 -0.84 -6.74 -5.46
N PRO A 182 -0.90 -5.63 -4.69
CA PRO A 182 -0.10 -4.47 -4.99
C PRO A 182 1.38 -4.83 -5.08
N HIS A 183 2.04 -4.33 -6.11
CA HIS A 183 3.44 -4.64 -6.43
C HIS A 183 4.38 -4.53 -5.21
N TYR A 184 4.20 -3.50 -4.38
CA TYR A 184 5.04 -3.28 -3.20
C TYR A 184 4.96 -4.42 -2.17
N LEU A 185 3.90 -5.24 -2.17
CA LEU A 185 3.75 -6.40 -1.28
C LEU A 185 4.16 -7.73 -1.93
N CYS A 186 4.34 -7.78 -3.25
CA CYS A 186 4.65 -9.01 -3.98
C CYS A 186 5.98 -9.63 -3.52
N LYS A 187 7.02 -8.80 -3.42
CA LYS A 187 8.34 -9.25 -2.97
C LYS A 187 8.35 -9.68 -1.51
N ASP A 188 7.65 -8.92 -0.66
CA ASP A 188 7.45 -9.27 0.75
C ASP A 188 6.78 -10.63 0.92
N LEU A 189 5.71 -10.92 0.16
CA LEU A 189 5.04 -12.21 0.17
C LEU A 189 6.01 -13.35 -0.21
N LYS A 190 6.76 -13.19 -1.30
CA LYS A 190 7.75 -14.21 -1.72
C LYS A 190 8.82 -14.44 -0.66
N ASN A 191 9.34 -13.37 -0.07
CA ASN A 191 10.34 -13.46 0.99
C ASN A 191 9.77 -14.15 2.24
N LEU A 192 8.52 -13.85 2.61
CA LEU A 192 7.87 -14.44 3.76
C LEU A 192 7.70 -15.97 3.60
N LEU A 193 7.38 -16.44 2.39
CA LEU A 193 7.25 -17.87 2.08
C LEU A 193 8.57 -18.65 2.12
N ASN A 194 9.72 -18.00 2.28
CA ASN A 194 10.96 -18.69 2.61
C ASN A 194 11.01 -19.17 4.07
N PHE A 195 10.10 -18.68 4.92
CA PHE A 195 10.05 -18.97 6.34
C PHE A 195 8.79 -19.73 6.78
N ILE A 196 7.70 -19.66 5.99
CA ILE A 196 6.40 -20.25 6.33
C ILE A 196 5.80 -20.99 5.14
N ASP A 197 4.95 -21.96 5.44
CA ASP A 197 4.17 -22.67 4.44
C ASP A 197 3.07 -21.78 3.82
N ARG A 198 2.68 -22.10 2.58
CA ARG A 198 1.70 -21.31 1.81
C ARG A 198 0.32 -21.21 2.47
N ASP A 199 -0.11 -22.25 3.20
CA ASP A 199 -1.38 -22.29 3.93
C ASP A 199 -1.41 -21.34 5.15
N LYS A 200 -0.24 -20.79 5.54
CA LYS A 200 -0.12 -19.79 6.60
C LYS A 200 -0.30 -18.37 6.11
N VAL A 201 -0.56 -18.16 4.82
CA VAL A 201 -0.90 -16.87 4.24
C VAL A 201 -2.38 -16.86 3.87
N LYS A 202 -3.09 -15.85 4.36
CA LYS A 202 -4.51 -15.63 4.08
C LYS A 202 -4.73 -14.25 3.51
N PHE A 203 -5.57 -14.18 2.48
CA PHE A 203 -6.09 -12.93 1.95
C PHE A 203 -7.58 -12.91 2.18
N THR A 204 -8.10 -11.92 2.89
CA THR A 204 -9.54 -11.82 3.20
C THR A 204 -10.11 -10.53 2.65
N VAL A 205 -11.26 -10.61 1.97
CA VAL A 205 -11.99 -9.44 1.51
C VAL A 205 -12.66 -8.76 2.70
N LEU A 206 -12.20 -7.55 3.04
CA LEU A 206 -12.76 -6.76 4.13
C LEU A 206 -13.94 -5.91 3.68
N LYS A 207 -13.91 -5.41 2.44
CA LYS A 207 -14.96 -4.53 1.92
C LYS A 207 -15.08 -4.62 0.41
N VAL A 208 -16.32 -4.57 -0.08
CA VAL A 208 -16.66 -4.45 -1.51
C VAL A 208 -17.43 -3.15 -1.71
N ASN A 209 -16.78 -2.16 -2.32
CA ASN A 209 -17.31 -0.81 -2.51
C ASN A 209 -17.90 -0.65 -3.93
N SER A 210 -19.10 -1.18 -4.14
CA SER A 210 -19.77 -1.22 -5.46
C SER A 210 -20.05 0.15 -6.11
N ASP A 211 -19.95 1.25 -5.36
CA ASP A 211 -20.16 2.60 -5.89
C ASP A 211 -18.88 3.44 -5.91
N ALA A 212 -17.76 2.88 -5.44
CA ALA A 212 -16.49 3.58 -5.41
C ALA A 212 -15.81 3.61 -6.80
N PRO A 213 -14.88 4.55 -7.01
CA PRO A 213 -13.90 4.47 -8.09
C PRO A 213 -13.21 3.11 -8.12
N VAL A 214 -12.82 2.66 -9.32
CA VAL A 214 -12.36 1.28 -9.55
C VAL A 214 -11.20 0.87 -8.63
N GLN A 215 -10.26 1.77 -8.37
CA GLN A 215 -9.11 1.52 -7.51
C GLN A 215 -9.45 1.30 -6.02
N PHE A 216 -10.68 1.62 -5.59
CA PHE A 216 -11.15 1.44 -4.22
C PHE A 216 -12.23 0.36 -4.10
N ARG A 217 -12.42 -0.48 -5.13
CA ARG A 217 -13.54 -1.43 -5.22
C ARG A 217 -13.47 -2.57 -4.22
N VAL A 218 -12.29 -3.16 -4.04
CA VAL A 218 -12.12 -4.36 -3.23
C VAL A 218 -10.97 -4.12 -2.26
N LEU A 219 -11.32 -3.93 -0.99
CA LEU A 219 -10.37 -3.81 0.11
C LEU A 219 -10.13 -5.20 0.69
N CYS A 220 -8.86 -5.59 0.78
CA CYS A 220 -8.44 -6.85 1.37
C CYS A 220 -7.51 -6.62 2.55
N GLU A 221 -7.34 -7.65 3.35
CA GLU A 221 -6.25 -7.80 4.30
C GLU A 221 -5.44 -9.04 3.95
N MET A 222 -4.12 -8.90 3.98
CA MET A 222 -3.20 -10.03 4.05
C MET A 222 -2.89 -10.29 5.51
N ASN A 223 -3.07 -11.53 5.93
CA ASN A 223 -2.71 -12.03 7.25
C ASN A 223 -1.79 -13.24 7.09
N ALA A 224 -0.65 -13.25 7.77
CA ALA A 224 0.25 -14.39 7.77
C ALA A 224 0.99 -14.52 9.09
N VAL A 225 1.50 -15.71 9.41
CA VAL A 225 2.44 -15.85 10.55
C VAL A 225 3.65 -14.94 10.31
N TRP A 226 4.12 -14.23 11.34
CA TRP A 226 5.29 -13.34 11.28
C TRP A 226 6.48 -13.93 12.04
N PRO A 227 7.41 -14.60 11.34
CA PRO A 227 8.66 -15.11 11.93
C PRO A 227 9.56 -13.97 12.43
N ASP A 228 10.20 -14.13 13.59
CA ASP A 228 11.05 -13.07 14.17
C ASP A 228 12.23 -12.64 13.28
N SER A 229 12.68 -13.52 12.38
CA SER A 229 13.74 -13.24 11.39
C SER A 229 13.25 -12.50 10.14
N PHE A 230 11.94 -12.31 9.97
CA PHE A 230 11.37 -11.67 8.80
C PHE A 230 11.16 -10.18 9.04
N GLN A 231 11.64 -9.36 8.08
CA GLN A 231 11.43 -7.93 8.06
C GLN A 231 10.79 -7.51 6.73
N PRO A 232 9.63 -6.83 6.73
CA PRO A 232 9.03 -6.28 5.52
C PRO A 232 9.90 -5.19 4.93
N PHE A 233 9.86 -5.05 3.61
CA PHE A 233 10.58 -4.02 2.86
C PHE A 233 12.08 -3.98 3.21
N SER A 234 12.73 -5.15 3.18
CA SER A 234 14.13 -5.33 3.61
C SER A 234 15.18 -4.92 2.58
N ASP A 235 14.77 -4.46 1.39
CA ASP A 235 15.72 -4.03 0.35
C ASP A 235 16.50 -2.78 0.79
N ASP A 236 17.72 -2.63 0.27
CA ASP A 236 18.62 -1.54 0.70
C ASP A 236 18.00 -0.15 0.46
N ASP A 237 17.22 0.01 -0.62
CA ASP A 237 16.54 1.27 -0.95
C ASP A 237 15.56 1.75 0.13
N PHE A 238 14.96 0.84 0.92
CA PHE A 238 14.04 1.20 2.01
C PHE A 238 14.77 1.63 3.29
N ARG A 239 16.09 1.44 3.38
CA ARG A 239 16.86 1.84 4.56
C ARG A 239 16.87 3.36 4.67
N ILE A 240 16.71 3.84 5.89
CA ILE A 240 16.78 5.26 6.22
C ILE A 240 18.22 5.75 6.04
N LEU A 241 18.38 6.97 5.51
CA LEU A 241 19.67 7.66 5.42
C LEU A 241 20.18 8.11 6.80
#